data_AF-A0A7V8VGP3-F1
#
_entry.id   AF-A0A7V8VGP3-F1
#
_cell.length_a   1.000
_cell.length_b   1.000
_cell.length_c   1.000
_cell.angle_alpha   90.00
_cell.angle_beta   90.00
_cell.angle_gamma   90.00
#
_symmetry.space_group_name_H-M   'P 1'
#
loop_
_entity.id
_entity.type
_entity.pdbx_description
1 polymer ?
#
loop_
_entity_poly.entity_id
_entity_poly.type
_entity_poly.pdbx_seq_one_letter_code
_entity_poly.pdbx_strand_id
1 'polypeptide(L)'
;MPVACEPLLRHILRDETLTRGLGDIEARMLIDWLTDWTQLLADAARSEAEAWSCVRRLCRRARAIARFVQLWSQPADRGAAAQLAACERFRWPLPNRPLEPPDLMHHILTWENQHPDATEAA
;
A
#
# COMPACT_ATOMS: atom_id res chain seq x y z
N MET A 1 26.75 -3.33 4.69
CA MET A 1 26.38 -4.41 3.78
C MET A 1 24.90 -4.20 3.46
N PRO A 2 24.52 -4.09 2.18
CA PRO A 2 23.10 -3.98 1.83
C PRO A 2 22.35 -5.19 2.37
N VAL A 3 21.15 -4.98 2.90
CA VAL A 3 20.31 -6.07 3.41
C VAL A 3 19.86 -6.92 2.21
N ALA A 4 19.88 -8.25 2.35
CA ALA A 4 19.39 -9.13 1.29
C ALA A 4 17.90 -8.87 1.03
N CYS A 5 17.56 -8.39 -0.16
CA CYS A 5 16.18 -8.02 -0.53
C CYS A 5 15.31 -9.25 -0.88
N GLU A 6 15.93 -10.31 -1.41
CA GLU A 6 15.27 -11.55 -1.82
C GLU A 6 14.28 -12.15 -0.79
N PRO A 7 14.65 -12.33 0.50
CA PRO A 7 13.71 -12.85 1.50
C PRO A 7 12.52 -11.92 1.77
N LEU A 8 12.69 -10.59 1.63
CA LEU A 8 11.64 -9.60 1.82
C LEU A 8 10.64 -9.64 0.66
N LEU A 9 11.13 -9.69 -0.59
CA LEU A 9 10.29 -9.83 -1.77
C LEU A 9 9.52 -11.15 -1.77
N ARG A 10 10.17 -12.25 -1.40
CA ARG A 10 9.51 -13.55 -1.26
C ARG A 10 8.40 -13.51 -0.21
N HIS A 11 8.55 -12.73 0.86
CA HIS A 11 7.51 -12.56 1.87
C HIS A 11 6.28 -11.85 1.30
N ILE A 12 6.49 -10.75 0.56
CA ILE A 12 5.41 -9.98 -0.08
C ILE A 12 4.67 -10.82 -1.11
N LEU A 13 5.39 -11.48 -2.01
CA LEU A 13 4.79 -12.27 -3.09
C LEU A 13 4.02 -13.50 -2.59
N ARG A 14 4.25 -13.92 -1.34
CA ARG A 14 3.52 -15.02 -0.69
C ARG A 14 2.31 -14.55 0.12
N ASP A 15 2.20 -13.26 0.40
CA ASP A 15 1.08 -12.72 1.17
C ASP A 15 -0.11 -12.46 0.24
N GLU A 16 -0.90 -13.50 0.00
CA GLU A 16 -2.14 -13.44 -0.79
C GLU A 16 -3.18 -12.45 -0.23
N THR A 17 -3.03 -12.02 1.03
CA THR A 17 -3.95 -11.05 1.63
C THR A 17 -3.77 -9.64 1.08
N LEU A 18 -2.64 -9.35 0.41
CA LEU A 18 -2.35 -8.07 -0.22
C LEU A 18 -3.23 -7.78 -1.43
N THR A 19 -3.53 -8.82 -2.23
CA THR A 19 -4.26 -8.68 -3.50
C THR A 19 -5.68 -9.22 -3.43
N ARG A 20 -6.06 -9.91 -2.34
CA ARG A 20 -7.39 -10.51 -2.19
C ARG A 20 -8.49 -9.47 -2.33
N GLY A 21 -9.33 -9.62 -3.36
CA GLY A 21 -10.50 -8.77 -3.62
C GLY A 21 -10.22 -7.57 -4.53
N LEU A 22 -8.97 -7.37 -4.95
CA LEU A 22 -8.62 -6.43 -6.02
C LEU A 22 -8.83 -7.09 -7.40
N GLY A 23 -9.06 -6.26 -8.42
CA GLY A 23 -8.94 -6.70 -9.80
C GLY A 23 -7.47 -6.88 -10.19
N ASP A 24 -7.24 -7.52 -11.34
CA ASP A 24 -5.89 -7.89 -11.79
C ASP A 24 -4.99 -6.66 -11.99
N ILE A 25 -5.57 -5.55 -12.47
CA ILE A 25 -4.82 -4.30 -12.73
C ILE A 25 -4.38 -3.68 -11.40
N GLU A 26 -5.29 -3.53 -10.45
CA GLU A 26 -5.03 -2.93 -9.15
C GLU A 26 -4.08 -3.80 -8.31
N ALA A 27 -4.26 -5.12 -8.37
CA ALA A 27 -3.37 -6.08 -7.74
C ALA A 27 -1.95 -5.94 -8.30
N ARG A 28 -1.81 -5.86 -9.63
CA ARG A 28 -0.50 -5.67 -10.27
C ARG A 28 0.16 -4.36 -9.83
N MET A 29 -0.58 -3.25 -9.85
CA MET A 29 -0.07 -1.94 -9.44
C MET A 29 0.41 -1.94 -7.98
N LEU A 30 -0.34 -2.58 -7.08
CA LEU A 30 0.03 -2.66 -5.67
C LEU A 30 1.28 -3.51 -5.44
N ILE A 31 1.42 -4.64 -6.16
CA ILE A 31 2.60 -5.51 -6.08
C ILE A 31 3.84 -4.83 -6.65
N ASP A 32 3.71 -4.13 -7.78
CA ASP A 32 4.82 -3.39 -8.38
C ASP A 32 5.30 -2.29 -7.41
N TRP A 33 4.36 -1.51 -6.86
CA TRP A 33 4.67 -0.51 -5.83
C TRP A 33 5.35 -1.10 -4.59
N LEU A 34 4.84 -2.22 -4.06
CA LEU A 34 5.45 -2.90 -2.90
C LEU A 34 6.87 -3.40 -3.18
N THR A 35 7.11 -3.91 -4.39
CA THR A 35 8.41 -4.44 -4.80
C THR A 35 9.45 -3.34 -4.87
N ASP A 36 9.10 -2.23 -5.53
CA ASP A 36 9.97 -1.06 -5.66
C ASP A 36 10.31 -0.45 -4.29
N TRP A 37 9.30 -0.24 -3.43
CA TRP A 37 9.52 0.28 -2.08
C TRP A 37 10.33 -0.66 -1.20
N THR A 38 10.15 -1.97 -1.34
CA THR A 38 10.90 -2.95 -0.55
C THR A 38 12.38 -2.92 -0.90
N GLN A 39 12.72 -2.75 -2.19
CA GLN A 39 14.10 -2.57 -2.61
C GLN A 39 14.71 -1.30 -2.01
N LEU A 40 14.01 -0.17 -2.11
CA LEU A 40 14.47 1.10 -1.53
C LEU A 40 14.66 1.03 0.00
N LEU A 41 13.73 0.38 0.71
CA LEU A 41 13.81 0.20 2.16
C LEU A 41 14.94 -0.75 2.58
N ALA A 42 15.20 -1.80 1.80
CA ALA A 42 16.30 -2.73 2.06
C ALA A 42 17.67 -2.04 1.85
N ASP A 43 17.77 -1.17 0.84
CA ASP A 43 18.98 -0.41 0.54
C ASP A 43 19.25 0.69 1.58
N ALA A 44 18.20 1.33 2.09
CA ALA A 44 18.31 2.39 3.11
C ALA A 44 18.48 1.87 4.55
N ALA A 45 18.08 0.62 4.83
CA ALA A 45 18.13 0.06 6.17
C ALA A 45 19.57 -0.17 6.67
N ARG A 46 19.83 0.14 7.95
CA ARG A 46 21.12 -0.09 8.59
C ARG A 46 21.28 -1.51 9.12
N SER A 47 20.18 -2.25 9.19
CA SER A 47 20.16 -3.64 9.64
C SER A 47 19.02 -4.42 9.01
N GLU A 48 19.15 -5.75 8.97
CA GLU A 48 18.07 -6.63 8.51
C GLU A 48 16.80 -6.47 9.36
N ALA A 49 16.94 -6.31 10.68
CA ALA A 49 15.79 -6.09 11.57
C ALA A 49 15.02 -4.79 11.24
N GLU A 50 15.74 -3.72 10.89
CA GLU A 50 15.17 -2.45 10.45
C GLU A 50 14.44 -2.62 9.11
N ALA A 51 15.07 -3.28 8.12
CA ALA A 51 14.45 -3.56 6.83
C ALA A 51 13.14 -4.34 6.98
N TRP A 52 13.14 -5.43 7.77
CA TRP A 52 11.95 -6.21 8.07
C TRP A 52 10.86 -5.39 8.77
N SER A 53 11.25 -4.47 9.67
CA SER A 53 10.30 -3.59 10.34
C SER A 53 9.61 -2.66 9.34
N CYS A 54 10.40 -2.02 8.45
CA CYS A 54 9.88 -1.15 7.41
C CYS A 54 8.98 -1.89 6.43
N VAL A 55 9.38 -3.08 5.96
CA VAL A 55 8.58 -3.90 5.04
C VAL A 55 7.25 -4.34 5.69
N ARG A 56 7.25 -4.74 6.97
CA ARG A 56 6.00 -5.09 7.66
C ARG A 56 5.05 -3.90 7.75
N ARG A 57 5.56 -2.69 7.99
CA ARG A 57 4.76 -1.46 8.02
C ARG A 57 4.20 -1.15 6.63
N LEU A 58 5.03 -1.27 5.60
CA LEU A 58 4.65 -1.13 4.20
C LEU A 58 3.52 -2.11 3.82
N CYS A 59 3.64 -3.39 4.17
CA CYS A 59 2.60 -4.40 3.90
C CYS A 59 1.28 -4.08 4.63
N ARG A 60 1.32 -3.54 5.86
CA ARG A 60 0.11 -3.11 6.57
C ARG A 60 -0.56 -1.95 5.85
N ARG A 61 0.22 -0.96 5.43
CA ARG A 61 -0.26 0.18 4.65
C ARG A 61 -0.89 -0.26 3.33
N ALA A 62 -0.23 -1.14 2.60
CA ALA A 62 -0.73 -1.70 1.34
C ALA A 62 -2.07 -2.43 1.51
N ARG A 63 -2.24 -3.20 2.59
CA ARG A 63 -3.53 -3.84 2.91
C ARG A 63 -4.64 -2.82 3.16
N ALA A 64 -4.32 -1.75 3.88
CA ALA A 64 -5.27 -0.69 4.15
C ALA A 64 -5.68 0.04 2.85
N ILE A 65 -4.72 0.31 1.95
CA ILE A 65 -4.97 0.85 0.60
C ILE A 65 -5.86 -0.09 -0.21
N ALA A 66 -5.50 -1.38 -0.29
CA ALA A 66 -6.25 -2.38 -1.03
C ALA A 66 -7.70 -2.45 -0.54
N ARG A 67 -7.89 -2.47 0.78
CA ARG A 67 -9.22 -2.50 1.39
C ARG A 67 -10.02 -1.23 1.11
N PHE A 68 -9.37 -0.07 1.13
CA PHE A 68 -10.02 1.18 0.77
C PHE A 68 -10.51 1.16 -0.68
N VAL A 69 -9.66 0.76 -1.63
CA VAL A 69 -10.03 0.68 -3.06
C VAL A 69 -11.21 -0.28 -3.28
N GLN A 70 -11.23 -1.41 -2.58
CA GLN A 70 -12.35 -2.36 -2.61
C GLN A 70 -13.66 -1.79 -2.08
N LEU A 71 -13.62 -1.06 -0.97
CA LEU A 71 -14.82 -0.47 -0.39
C LEU A 71 -15.31 0.72 -1.21
N TRP A 72 -14.39 1.49 -1.81
CA TRP A 72 -14.74 2.66 -2.59
C TRP A 72 -15.40 2.33 -3.94
N SER A 73 -15.02 1.18 -4.53
CA SER A 73 -15.57 0.71 -5.81
C SER A 73 -17.06 0.37 -5.71
N GLN A 74 -17.56 0.03 -4.53
CA GLN A 74 -18.97 -0.27 -4.29
C GLN A 74 -19.69 0.96 -3.72
N PRO A 75 -20.71 1.53 -4.41
CA PRO A 75 -21.42 2.72 -3.92
C PRO A 75 -22.00 2.58 -2.52
N ALA A 76 -22.46 1.38 -2.14
CA ALA A 76 -23.01 1.08 -0.82
C ALA A 76 -21.97 1.14 0.32
N ASP A 77 -20.69 0.89 0.00
CA ASP A 77 -19.62 0.72 0.98
C ASP A 77 -18.72 1.97 1.11
N ARG A 78 -18.99 3.04 0.34
CA ARG A 78 -18.18 4.28 0.38
C ARG A 78 -18.15 4.93 1.77
N GLY A 79 -19.22 4.79 2.55
CA GLY A 79 -19.24 5.24 3.94
C GLY A 79 -18.21 4.49 4.79
N ALA A 80 -18.12 3.16 4.63
CA ALA A 80 -17.12 2.34 5.30
C ALA A 80 -15.70 2.66 4.81
N ALA A 81 -15.52 2.96 3.52
CA ALA A 81 -14.24 3.41 2.97
C ALA A 81 -13.79 4.73 3.61
N ALA A 82 -14.69 5.69 3.80
CA ALA A 82 -14.39 6.96 4.47
C ALA A 82 -14.04 6.77 5.96
N GLN A 83 -14.74 5.86 6.65
CA GLN A 83 -14.41 5.50 8.03
C GLN A 83 -13.04 4.83 8.13
N LEU A 84 -12.73 3.90 7.24
CA LEU A 84 -11.41 3.28 7.16
C LEU A 84 -10.33 4.34 6.95
N ALA A 85 -10.55 5.32 6.05
CA ALA A 85 -9.61 6.40 5.82
C ALA A 85 -9.37 7.26 7.05
N ALA A 86 -10.40 7.54 7.86
CA ALA A 86 -10.27 8.25 9.12
C ALA A 86 -9.48 7.43 10.16
N CYS A 87 -9.77 6.13 10.29
CA CYS A 87 -9.10 5.22 11.22
C CYS A 87 -7.61 5.04 10.89
N GLU A 88 -7.30 4.83 9.60
CA GLU A 88 -5.94 4.67 9.07
C GLU A 88 -5.21 6.00 8.87
N ARG A 89 -5.89 7.11 9.19
CA ARG A 89 -5.39 8.50 9.07
C ARG A 89 -4.78 8.75 7.70
N PHE A 90 -5.46 8.32 6.65
CA PHE A 90 -5.04 8.59 5.29
C PHE A 90 -5.01 10.10 5.05
N ARG A 91 -3.89 10.56 4.48
CA ARG A 91 -3.61 11.98 4.24
C ARG A 91 -3.81 12.37 2.79
N TRP A 92 -3.96 11.40 1.89
CA TRP A 92 -4.34 11.68 0.51
C TRP A 92 -5.75 12.29 0.47
N PRO A 93 -6.01 13.22 -0.47
CA PRO A 93 -7.33 13.80 -0.63
C PRO A 93 -8.33 12.73 -1.06
N LEU A 94 -9.44 12.60 -0.34
CA LEU A 94 -10.51 11.68 -0.73
C LEU A 94 -11.17 12.16 -2.04
N PRO A 95 -11.41 11.26 -3.00
CA PRO A 95 -12.03 11.65 -4.26
C PRO A 95 -13.47 12.13 -4.04
N ASN A 96 -13.83 13.24 -4.66
CA ASN A 96 -15.16 13.84 -4.59
C ASN A 96 -16.11 13.31 -5.69
N ARG A 97 -15.61 12.41 -6.53
CA ARG A 97 -16.34 11.80 -7.65
C ARG A 97 -16.12 10.29 -7.65
N PRO A 98 -17.05 9.51 -8.24
CA PRO A 98 -16.76 8.11 -8.56
C PRO A 98 -15.53 8.05 -9.47
N LEU A 99 -14.56 7.25 -9.08
CA LEU A 99 -13.38 6.89 -9.89
C LEU A 99 -13.42 5.39 -10.11
N GLU A 100 -12.95 4.95 -11.26
CA GLU A 100 -12.72 3.54 -11.49
C GLU A 100 -11.61 3.04 -10.55
N PRO A 101 -11.67 1.78 -10.09
CA PRO A 101 -10.73 1.32 -9.07
C PRO A 101 -9.24 1.37 -9.50
N PRO A 102 -8.84 1.16 -10.77
CA PRO A 102 -7.47 1.38 -11.23
C PRO A 102 -7.02 2.83 -11.12
N ASP A 103 -7.86 3.79 -11.50
CA ASP A 103 -7.55 5.22 -11.42
C ASP A 103 -7.40 5.67 -9.96
N LEU A 104 -8.27 5.13 -9.09
CA LEU A 104 -8.18 5.37 -7.65
C LEU A 104 -6.89 4.83 -7.06
N MET A 105 -6.54 3.57 -7.38
CA MET A 105 -5.29 2.96 -6.94
C MET A 105 -4.10 3.78 -7.43
N HIS A 106 -4.11 4.19 -8.71
CA HIS A 106 -3.05 5.03 -9.29
C HIS A 106 -2.87 6.32 -8.49
N HIS A 107 -3.95 7.05 -8.25
CA HIS A 107 -3.92 8.31 -7.51
C HIS A 107 -3.32 8.14 -6.11
N ILE A 108 -3.75 7.11 -5.39
CA ILE A 108 -3.28 6.83 -4.03
C ILE A 108 -1.78 6.53 -4.03
N LEU A 109 -1.33 5.61 -4.89
CA LEU A 109 0.08 5.20 -4.95
C LEU A 109 0.99 6.34 -5.40
N THR A 110 0.53 7.17 -6.36
CA THR A 110 1.25 8.38 -6.78
C THR A 110 1.40 9.37 -5.63
N TRP A 111 0.34 9.56 -4.82
CA TRP A 111 0.40 10.47 -3.66
C TRP A 111 1.36 9.94 -2.58
N GLU A 112 1.31 8.63 -2.27
CA GLU A 112 2.20 7.98 -1.30
C GLU A 112 3.66 8.08 -1.74
N ASN A 113 3.95 7.95 -3.04
CA ASN A 113 5.30 8.15 -3.59
C ASN A 113 5.84 9.57 -3.39
N GLN A 114 4.96 10.58 -3.41
CA GLN A 114 5.34 11.98 -3.20
C GLN A 114 5.49 12.34 -1.71
N HIS A 115 4.94 11.52 -0.80
CA HIS A 115 4.88 11.79 0.64
C HIS A 115 5.34 10.56 1.46
N PRO A 116 6.59 10.11 1.34
CA PRO A 116 7.08 8.93 2.07
C PRO A 116 6.95 9.04 3.59
N ASP A 117 7.10 10.26 4.13
CA ASP A 117 6.99 10.55 5.57
C ASP A 117 5.56 10.35 6.11
N ALA A 118 4.55 10.34 5.24
CA ALA A 118 3.17 10.07 5.64
C ALA A 118 2.99 8.62 6.11
N THR A 119 3.88 7.72 5.67
CA THR A 119 3.94 6.31 6.04
C THR A 119 4.70 6.11 7.35
N GLU A 120 5.46 7.10 7.83
CA GLU A 120 6.30 7.01 9.04
C GLU A 120 5.56 7.34 10.35
N ALA A 121 4.44 8.07 10.30
CA ALA A 121 3.79 8.64 11.49
C ALA A 121 2.70 7.77 12.15
N ALA A 122 2.69 6.46 11.91
CA ALA A 122 1.74 5.50 12.50
C ALA A 122 2.45 4.31 13.16
#